data_AF-A0A536KSE8-F1
#
_entry.id   AF-A0A536KSE8-F1
#
_cell.length_a   1.000
_cell.length_b   1.000
_cell.length_c   1.000
_cell.angle_alpha   90.00
_cell.angle_beta   90.00
_cell.angle_gamma   90.00
#
_symmetry.space_group_name_H-M   'P 1'
#
loop_
_entity.id
_entity.type
_entity.pdbx_description
1 polymer ?
#
loop_
_entity_poly.entity_id
_entity_poly.type
_entity_poly.pdbx_seq_one_letter_code
_entity_poly.pdbx_strand_id
1 'polypeptide(L)' 'MNDEVTLIDDSGIERRFKLHDAFELEAATYYLVEDVTDPDRVLLLRELGSGLETVDGDEFKRVMEALEQDAVE' A
#
# COMPACT_ATOMS: atom_id res chain seq x y z
N MET A 1 10.50 15.47 2.01
CA MET A 1 11.12 14.34 1.28
C MET A 1 10.00 13.74 0.44
N ASN A 2 10.20 13.45 -0.85
CA ASN A 2 9.25 12.64 -1.60
C ASN A 2 9.68 11.20 -1.34
N ASP A 3 8.94 10.48 -0.51
CA ASP A 3 9.20 9.07 -0.22
C ASP A 3 8.73 8.23 -1.42
N GLU A 4 9.49 8.29 -2.51
CA GLU A 4 9.31 7.45 -3.68
C GLU A 4 9.91 6.07 -3.41
N VAL A 5 9.09 5.04 -3.54
CA VAL A 5 9.46 3.63 -3.38
C VAL A 5 9.43 2.93 -4.74
N THR A 6 10.38 2.04 -4.97
CA THR A 6 10.38 1.19 -6.17
C THR A 6 9.97 -0.22 -5.74
N LEU A 7 8.87 -0.70 -6.32
CA LEU A 7 8.40 -2.07 -6.12
C LEU A 7 8.78 -2.91 -7.33
N ILE A 8 9.25 -4.12 -7.04
CA ILE A 8 9.62 -5.09 -8.06
C ILE A 8 8.62 -6.22 -7.95
N ASP A 9 7.82 -6.40 -8.98
CA ASP A 9 6.86 -7.49 -9.06
C ASP A 9 7.56 -8.83 -9.32
N ASP A 10 6.87 -9.96 -9.16
CA ASP A 10 7.45 -11.31 -9.33
C ASP A 10 7.96 -11.55 -10.76
N SER A 11 7.39 -10.83 -11.74
CA SER A 11 7.86 -10.80 -13.13
C SER A 11 9.15 -9.99 -13.33
N GLY A 12 9.72 -9.38 -12.29
CA GLY A 12 10.89 -8.51 -12.35
C GLY A 12 10.59 -7.11 -12.91
N ILE A 13 9.32 -6.72 -12.97
CA ILE A 13 8.91 -5.40 -13.46
C ILE A 13 9.03 -4.40 -12.33
N GLU A 14 9.93 -3.42 -12.50
CA GLU A 14 10.10 -2.32 -11.57
C GLU A 14 9.04 -1.24 -11.82
N ARG A 15 8.32 -0.85 -10.77
CA ARG A 15 7.36 0.25 -10.80
C ARG A 15 7.64 1.22 -9.66
N ARG A 16 7.50 2.50 -9.95
CA ARG A 16 7.73 3.58 -8.99
C ARG A 16 6.41 4.03 -8.42
N PHE A 17 6.35 4.09 -7.11
CA PHE A 17 5.21 4.58 -6.37
C PHE A 17 5.67 5.63 -5.37
N LYS A 18 4.77 6.51 -5.00
CA LYS A 18 4.96 7.45 -3.91
C LYS A 18 4.28 6.88 -2.69
N LEU A 19 5.04 6.68 -1.61
CA LEU A 19 4.47 6.32 -0.32
C LEU A 19 3.63 7.50 0.18
N HIS A 20 2.34 7.26 0.28
CA HIS A 20 1.38 8.26 0.70
C HIS A 20 1.17 8.21 2.21
N ASP A 21 1.02 7.00 2.76
CA ASP A 21 0.86 6.76 4.19
C ASP A 21 1.25 5.32 4.57
N ALA A 22 1.53 5.06 5.84
CA ALA A 22 1.86 3.75 6.37
C ALA A 22 1.27 3.60 7.78
N PHE A 23 0.53 2.52 8.02
CA PHE A 23 -0.26 2.34 9.24
C PHE A 23 -0.36 0.87 9.63
N GLU A 24 -0.59 0.60 10.91
CA GLU A 24 -0.75 -0.77 11.41
C GLU A 24 -2.25 -1.09 11.59
N LEU A 25 -2.68 -2.25 11.10
CA LEU A 25 -4.04 -2.75 11.25
C LEU A 25 -4.02 -4.25 11.50
N GLU A 26 -4.73 -4.71 12.54
CA GLU A 26 -4.86 -6.15 12.87
C GLU A 26 -3.49 -6.88 13.00
N ALA A 27 -2.48 -6.19 13.54
CA ALA A 27 -1.09 -6.67 13.68
C ALA A 27 -0.34 -6.91 12.36
N ALA A 28 -0.81 -6.32 11.26
CA ALA A 28 -0.07 -6.22 10.00
C ALA A 28 0.17 -4.74 9.65
N THR A 29 1.36 -4.45 9.12
CA THR A 29 1.68 -3.12 8.58
C THR A 29 1.12 -2.99 7.18
N TYR A 30 0.46 -1.88 6.87
CA TYR A 30 -0.03 -1.56 5.54
C TYR A 30 0.63 -0.27 5.03
N TYR A 31 0.85 -0.22 3.72
CA TYR A 31 1.45 0.90 3.02
C TYR A 31 0.53 1.34 1.90
N LEU A 32 0.07 2.59 1.98
CA LEU A 32 -0.70 3.22 0.93
C LEU A 32 0.27 3.90 -0.03
N VAL A 33 0.29 3.43 -1.27
CA VAL A 33 1.19 3.96 -2.30
C VAL A 33 0.43 4.41 -3.53
N GLU A 34 0.86 5.51 -4.12
CA GLU A 34 0.27 6.10 -5.33
C GLU A 34 1.22 5.92 -6.51
N ASP A 35 0.73 5.55 -7.69
CA ASP A 35 1.58 5.41 -8.87
C ASP A 35 2.11 6.78 -9.32
N VAL A 36 3.43 6.93 -9.45
CA VAL A 36 4.03 8.23 -9.85
C VAL A 36 3.69 8.63 -11.29
N THR A 37 3.28 7.66 -12.11
CA THR A 37 2.88 7.88 -13.50
C THR A 37 1.38 8.10 -13.66
N ASP A 38 0.57 7.65 -12.68
CA ASP A 38 -0.88 7.77 -12.67
C ASP A 38 -1.40 8.00 -11.24
N PRO A 39 -1.58 9.27 -10.81
CA PRO A 39 -1.97 9.58 -9.43
C PRO A 39 -3.41 9.16 -9.07
N ASP A 40 -4.23 8.80 -10.06
CA ASP A 40 -5.55 8.21 -9.80
C ASP A 40 -5.43 6.74 -9.33
N ARG A 41 -4.26 6.12 -9.55
CA ARG A 41 -3.99 4.73 -9.21
C ARG A 41 -3.30 4.63 -7.86
N VAL A 42 -4.10 4.34 -6.84
CA VAL A 42 -3.64 4.04 -5.48
C VAL A 42 -3.63 2.52 -5.26
N LEU A 43 -2.56 2.02 -4.67
CA LEU A 43 -2.40 0.63 -4.25
C LEU A 43 -2.21 0.58 -2.75
N LEU A 44 -2.75 -0.48 -2.15
CA LEU A 44 -2.51 -0.81 -0.77
C LEU A 44 -1.64 -2.06 -0.71
N LEU A 45 -0.56 -1.99 0.05
CA LEU A 45 0.36 -3.10 0.23
C LEU A 45 0.35 -3.53 1.68
N ARG A 46 0.31 -4.83 1.92
CA ARG A 46 0.48 -5.41 3.26
C ARG A 46 1.89 -5.93 3.42
N GLU A 47 2.51 -5.59 4.54
CA GLU A 47 3.75 -6.18 4.98
C GLU A 47 3.55 -7.61 5.44
N LEU A 48 4.34 -8.50 4.85
CA LEU A 48 4.49 -9.88 5.26
C LEU A 48 5.94 -10.11 5.67
N GLY A 49 6.19 -11.13 6.50
CA GLY A 49 7.54 -11.45 6.98
C GLY A 49 8.59 -11.77 5.91
N SER A 50 8.22 -11.82 4.62
CA SER A 50 9.14 -12.05 3.50
C SER A 50 8.96 -11.06 2.33
N GLY A 51 8.13 -10.02 2.46
CA GLY A 51 7.90 -9.06 1.38
C GLY A 51 6.63 -8.23 1.54
N LEU A 52 6.19 -7.66 0.44
CA LEU A 52 4.96 -6.87 0.35
C LEU A 52 3.96 -7.61 -0.54
N GLU A 53 2.71 -7.68 -0.11
CA GLU A 53 1.61 -8.26 -0.88
C GLU A 53 0.61 -7.17 -1.24
N THR A 54 0.17 -7.14 -2.50
CA THR A 54 -0.86 -6.18 -2.92
C THR A 54 -2.21 -6.61 -2.37
N VAL A 55 -2.89 -5.68 -1.71
CA VAL A 55 -4.21 -5.86 -1.14
C VAL A 55 -5.24 -5.30 -2.12
N ASP A 56 -6.12 -6.17 -2.61
CA ASP A 56 -7.13 -5.84 -3.61
C ASP A 56 -8.53 -6.30 -3.16
N GLY A 57 -9.57 -5.80 -3.86
CA GLY A 57 -10.94 -6.28 -3.71
C GLY A 57 -11.61 -5.92 -2.37
N ASP A 58 -12.26 -6.89 -1.74
CA ASP A 58 -12.99 -6.68 -0.48
C ASP A 58 -12.08 -6.28 0.68
N GLU A 59 -10.82 -6.76 0.69
CA GLU A 59 -9.87 -6.43 1.75
C GLU A 59 -9.44 -4.96 1.63
N PHE A 60 -9.11 -4.50 0.42
CA PHE A 60 -8.80 -3.10 0.15
C PHE A 60 -9.90 -2.18 0.67
N LYS A 61 -11.15 -2.50 0.33
CA LYS A 61 -12.30 -1.69 0.76
C LYS A 61 -12.41 -1.63 2.28
N ARG A 62 -12.27 -2.75 2.99
CA ARG A 62 -12.32 -2.75 4.45
C ARG A 62 -11.21 -1.89 5.07
N VAL A 63 -9.99 -1.97 4.55
CA VAL A 63 -8.88 -1.19 5.07
C VAL A 63 -9.10 0.30 4.81
N MET A 64 -9.60 0.68 3.63
CA MET A 64 -9.97 2.06 3.34
C MET A 64 -11.08 2.56 4.29
N GLU A 65 -12.11 1.75 4.54
CA GLU A 65 -13.15 2.10 5.51
C GLU A 65 -12.57 2.25 6.93
N ALA A 66 -11.61 1.41 7.33
CA ALA A 66 -10.92 1.53 8.63
C ALA A 66 -10.09 2.82 8.74
N LEU A 67 -9.41 3.21 7.66
CA LEU A 67 -8.69 4.50 7.57
C LEU A 67 -9.64 5.69 7.70
N GLU A 68 -10.77 5.66 7.01
CA GLU A 68 -11.78 6.71 7.09
C GLU A 68 -12.41 6.82 8.50
N GLN A 69 -12.43 5.71 9.24
CA GLN A 69 -12.95 5.63 10.60
C GLN A 69 -11.89 5.88 11.69
N ASP A 70 -10.65 6.22 11.34
CA ASP A 70 -9.55 6.42 12.29
C ASP A 70 -9.32 5.17 13.17
N ALA A 71 -9.54 3.98 12.62
CA ALA A 71 -9.42 2.70 13.31
C ALA A 71 -8.05 2.02 13.13
N VAL A 72 -7.08 2.75 12.57
CA VAL A 72 -5.69 2.34 12.38
C VAL A 72 -4.80 3.07 13.39
N GLU A 73 -3.70 2.45 13.83
CA GLU A 73 -2.77 3.03 14.82
C GLU A 73 -1.39 3.30 14.22
#